data_AF-A0A453BAD6-F1
#
_entry.id   AF-A0A453BAD6-F1
#
_cell.length_a   1.000
_cell.length_b   1.000
_cell.length_c   1.000
_cell.angle_alpha   90.00
_cell.angle_beta   90.00
_cell.angle_gamma   90.00
#
_symmetry.space_group_name_H-M   'P 1'
#
loop_
_entity.id
_entity.type
_entity.pdbx_description
1 polymer ?
#
loop_
_entity_poly.entity_id
_entity_poly.type
_entity_poly.pdbx_seq_one_letter_code
_entity_poly.pdbx_strand_id
1 'polypeptide(L)'
;AIDARDALAKSIYAHLFDWIVEQINHSLGTGRQRTRRSISILDIYGFESFNKNGFEQFCINYANERLQQHFNRHLFKLEQEEYLDDGIDWVSVEFVDNTDCLSLFEKKPLGLLSLLDEESTFPKATDLSFANKLKQHLSGNPGFKGEQDGAFKICHYAGEAQLFKLMQQLENTSPHFIRCIQPNNKQRPRQFEHDLVLHQLKCCGVFEVVRISRAGYPTRMTHQQFAERYGFLLSHSVASQNPLSISVAVLQQFSIPPEMYQVGYTKLFLRTGQVAALENAKNRMLHGALRIQRNFRGLHTRREYYTLKKGATALQSFVRGEKARFRFDYLFKRWRAAVLIQKYTRRRLAATMFTDQLKNIVVLQSVMRGCLARKKFKCLQEEKESKVINSKVRRDVRNNISQVRLCHEMNGEYPRQPVVTELEGRVSKAEALLRDKEEENAMLKQQLEQYENKWSEYETKMKVMEEAWKKQLSSLQLSLVAAKKSLAADDMVTRAARTDTTPTHAQYDSEDTMSTGTHTPEGTELKYQNHNPEPRLATGNSDRRINAVNHLAKEFEDRRQVFDDDAGFLVAVKSGQIGSNMNPDDELRKLKDRFATWKKDYKSRLKETKVNLQKVGSHDEKSRKRWWGKKSSK
;
A
#
# COMPACT_ATOMS: atom_id res chain seq x y z
N ALA A 1 66.04 -10.18 9.23
CA ALA A 1 65.60 -10.38 7.82
C ALA A 1 64.21 -11.02 7.74
N ILE A 2 64.02 -12.17 8.39
CA ILE A 2 62.70 -12.82 8.58
C ILE A 2 61.69 -11.82 9.19
N ASP A 3 62.12 -11.12 10.23
CA ASP A 3 61.41 -10.05 10.95
C ASP A 3 60.94 -8.92 10.02
N ALA A 4 61.75 -8.53 9.03
CA ALA A 4 61.41 -7.50 8.05
C ALA A 4 60.37 -8.00 7.02
N ARG A 5 60.46 -9.27 6.59
CA ARG A 5 59.42 -9.94 5.79
C ARG A 5 58.10 -9.97 6.56
N ASP A 6 58.14 -10.31 7.84
CA ASP A 6 56.95 -10.49 8.66
C ASP A 6 56.32 -9.16 9.09
N ALA A 7 57.13 -8.12 9.33
CA ALA A 7 56.67 -6.75 9.50
C ALA A 7 55.99 -6.21 8.22
N LEU A 8 56.57 -6.47 7.04
CA LEU A 8 55.97 -6.10 5.76
C LEU A 8 54.63 -6.83 5.53
N ALA A 9 54.57 -8.13 5.82
CA ALA A 9 53.34 -8.92 5.71
C ALA A 9 52.23 -8.41 6.65
N LYS A 10 52.58 -8.15 7.93
CA LYS A 10 51.67 -7.53 8.92
C LYS A 10 51.16 -6.16 8.44
N SER A 11 52.06 -5.32 7.91
CA SER A 11 51.71 -4.00 7.39
C SER A 11 50.75 -4.06 6.19
N ILE A 12 51.01 -4.93 5.21
CA ILE A 12 50.13 -5.12 4.05
C ILE A 12 48.74 -5.62 4.49
N TYR A 13 48.69 -6.57 5.42
CA TYR A 13 47.42 -7.08 5.95
C TYR A 13 46.62 -6.00 6.69
N ALA A 14 47.27 -5.18 7.53
CA ALA A 14 46.63 -4.08 8.24
C ALA A 14 46.01 -3.05 7.27
N HIS A 15 46.79 -2.53 6.32
CA HIS A 15 46.29 -1.57 5.33
C HIS A 15 45.16 -2.14 4.46
N LEU A 16 45.21 -3.44 4.13
CA LEU A 16 44.12 -4.11 3.40
C LEU A 16 42.85 -4.22 4.25
N PHE A 17 42.98 -4.54 5.54
CA PHE A 17 41.86 -4.60 6.48
C PHE A 17 41.22 -3.22 6.67
N ASP A 18 42.02 -2.18 6.92
CA ASP A 18 41.56 -0.80 7.05
C ASP A 18 40.84 -0.33 5.77
N TRP A 19 41.40 -0.62 4.60
CA TRP A 19 40.75 -0.31 3.32
C TRP A 19 39.41 -1.03 3.14
N ILE A 20 39.29 -2.30 3.55
CA ILE A 20 38.01 -3.03 3.53
C ILE A 20 36.99 -2.36 4.47
N VAL A 21 37.41 -1.97 5.68
CA VAL A 21 36.57 -1.24 6.64
C VAL A 21 36.15 0.12 6.07
N GLU A 22 37.03 0.85 5.37
CA GLU A 22 36.68 2.06 4.64
C GLU A 22 35.64 1.80 3.54
N GLN A 23 35.79 0.76 2.71
CA GLN A 23 34.81 0.46 1.65
C GLN A 23 33.43 0.11 2.24
N ILE A 24 33.39 -0.63 3.36
CA ILE A 24 32.15 -0.92 4.09
C ILE A 24 31.52 0.37 4.62
N ASN A 25 32.30 1.25 5.24
CA ASN A 25 31.83 2.54 5.77
C ASN A 25 31.31 3.48 4.66
N HIS A 26 31.96 3.51 3.48
CA HIS A 26 31.47 4.26 2.32
C HIS A 26 30.14 3.69 1.79
N SER A 27 29.95 2.37 1.83
CA SER A 27 28.71 1.71 1.40
C SER A 27 27.55 1.91 2.40
N LEU A 28 27.85 1.97 3.70
CA LEU A 28 26.87 2.21 4.78
C LEU A 28 26.57 3.70 5.04
N GLY A 29 27.38 4.61 4.49
CA GLY A 29 27.31 6.05 4.73
C GLY A 29 26.01 6.70 4.23
N THR A 30 25.04 6.88 5.13
CA THR A 30 23.78 7.57 4.81
C THR A 30 24.02 9.07 4.55
N GLY A 31 23.49 9.55 3.42
CA GLY A 31 23.86 10.86 2.87
C GLY A 31 23.50 12.06 3.75
N ARG A 32 24.52 12.66 4.39
CA ARG A 32 24.54 14.03 4.95
C ARG A 32 23.43 14.43 5.93
N GLN A 33 22.74 13.50 6.59
CA GLN A 33 22.02 13.79 7.83
C GLN A 33 22.62 13.00 8.99
N ARG A 34 23.52 13.66 9.74
CA ARG A 34 23.90 13.21 11.09
C ARG A 34 22.64 13.23 11.96
N THR A 35 22.13 12.06 12.33
CA THR A 35 21.09 11.95 13.36
C THR A 35 21.64 12.51 14.67
N ARG A 36 20.84 13.28 15.43
CA ARG A 36 21.24 13.86 16.73
C ARG A 36 21.55 12.81 17.83
N ARG A 37 21.40 11.52 17.52
CA ARG A 37 21.65 10.37 18.39
C ARG A 37 22.20 9.23 17.53
N SER A 38 23.05 8.42 18.12
CA SER A 38 23.61 7.18 17.58
C SER A 38 23.50 6.07 18.63
N ILE A 39 23.44 4.82 18.19
CA ILE A 39 23.61 3.65 19.06
C ILE A 39 24.87 2.95 18.54
N SER A 40 25.89 2.88 19.39
CA SER A 40 27.13 2.15 19.11
C SER A 40 27.04 0.77 19.74
N ILE A 41 27.49 -0.26 19.01
CA ILE A 41 27.64 -1.62 19.53
C ILE A 41 29.13 -1.90 19.54
N LEU A 42 29.66 -2.27 20.70
CA LEU A 42 31.04 -2.72 20.86
C LEU A 42 31.02 -4.24 21.01
N ASP A 43 31.64 -4.93 20.05
CA ASP A 43 31.82 -6.39 20.05
C ASP A 43 33.32 -6.68 20.08
N ILE A 44 33.74 -7.57 20.97
CA ILE A 44 35.11 -7.66 21.50
C ILE A 44 35.38 -9.05 22.09
N TYR A 45 36.65 -9.44 22.12
CA TYR A 45 37.10 -10.63 22.84
C TYR A 45 36.97 -10.44 24.34
N GLY A 46 36.38 -11.43 25.02
CA GLY A 46 36.41 -11.54 26.47
C GLY A 46 37.77 -12.02 26.98
N PHE A 47 37.82 -12.43 28.24
CA PHE A 47 39.02 -12.99 28.86
C PHE A 47 39.43 -14.31 28.20
N GLU A 48 40.71 -14.44 27.86
CA GLU A 48 41.31 -15.66 27.34
C GLU A 48 42.31 -16.24 28.35
N SER A 49 42.22 -17.55 28.61
CA SER A 49 43.19 -18.26 29.44
C SER A 49 43.38 -19.67 28.92
N PHE A 50 44.58 -19.93 28.41
CA PHE A 50 45.02 -21.20 27.85
C PHE A 50 46.17 -21.80 28.67
N ASN A 51 46.51 -23.06 28.40
CA ASN A 51 47.62 -23.76 29.05
C ASN A 51 49.00 -23.09 28.83
N LYS A 52 49.13 -22.30 27.76
CA LYS A 52 50.22 -21.34 27.51
C LYS A 52 49.58 -20.09 26.90
N ASN A 53 49.92 -18.92 27.43
CA ASN A 53 49.35 -17.64 27.00
C ASN A 53 50.46 -16.82 26.32
N GLY A 54 50.17 -16.28 25.12
CA GLY A 54 51.09 -15.43 24.38
C GLY A 54 50.95 -13.94 24.74
N PHE A 55 51.69 -13.10 24.01
CA PHE A 55 51.51 -11.65 24.08
C PHE A 55 50.12 -11.23 23.59
N GLU A 56 49.52 -12.01 22.70
CA GLU A 56 48.15 -11.86 22.22
C GLU A 56 47.14 -11.97 23.36
N GLN A 57 47.24 -13.01 24.20
CA GLN A 57 46.38 -13.16 25.40
C GLN A 57 46.68 -12.08 26.43
N PHE A 58 47.94 -11.66 26.58
CA PHE A 58 48.29 -10.53 27.42
C PHE A 58 47.56 -9.26 26.96
N CYS A 59 47.56 -8.94 25.65
CA CYS A 59 46.84 -7.79 25.07
C CYS A 59 45.30 -7.92 25.09
N ILE A 60 44.73 -9.11 24.90
CA ILE A 60 43.28 -9.36 24.92
C ILE A 60 42.76 -9.25 26.35
N ASN A 61 43.42 -9.92 27.30
CA ASN A 61 43.12 -9.76 28.71
C ASN A 61 43.30 -8.28 29.09
N TYR A 62 44.40 -7.64 28.64
CA TYR A 62 44.66 -6.22 28.85
C TYR A 62 43.45 -5.34 28.53
N ALA A 63 42.90 -5.47 27.31
CA ALA A 63 41.75 -4.65 26.89
C ALA A 63 40.50 -4.79 27.80
N ASN A 64 40.34 -5.92 28.50
CA ASN A 64 39.15 -6.20 29.31
C ASN A 64 39.09 -5.40 30.63
N GLU A 65 40.22 -5.02 31.25
CA GLU A 65 40.20 -4.29 32.54
C GLU A 65 39.62 -2.91 32.43
N ARG A 66 39.94 -2.14 31.39
CA ARG A 66 39.45 -0.76 31.32
C ARG A 66 37.97 -0.72 30.99
N LEU A 67 37.49 -1.70 30.23
CA LEU A 67 36.07 -1.97 30.10
C LEU A 67 35.46 -2.34 31.45
N GLN A 68 36.13 -3.19 32.25
CA GLN A 68 35.71 -3.59 33.60
C GLN A 68 35.84 -2.46 34.65
N GLN A 69 36.81 -1.54 34.52
CA GLN A 69 37.05 -0.37 35.37
C GLN A 69 36.02 0.71 35.03
N HIS A 70 35.78 0.94 33.74
CA HIS A 70 34.72 1.82 33.26
C HIS A 70 33.34 1.29 33.68
N PHE A 71 33.11 -0.02 33.62
CA PHE A 71 31.94 -0.69 34.18
C PHE A 71 31.84 -0.52 35.70
N ASN A 72 32.92 -0.81 36.45
CA ASN A 72 32.97 -0.59 37.91
C ASN A 72 32.71 0.90 38.26
N ARG A 73 33.31 1.83 37.51
CA ARG A 73 33.13 3.27 37.67
C ARG A 73 31.68 3.69 37.38
N HIS A 74 31.07 3.23 36.30
CA HIS A 74 29.71 3.65 35.91
C HIS A 74 28.62 2.98 36.74
N LEU A 75 28.80 1.72 37.15
CA LEU A 75 27.78 0.93 37.85
C LEU A 75 27.92 0.97 39.38
N PHE A 76 29.07 1.36 39.93
CA PHE A 76 29.31 1.39 41.38
C PHE A 76 29.70 2.78 41.86
N LYS A 77 30.70 3.42 41.25
CA LYS A 77 31.21 4.71 41.75
C LYS A 77 30.28 5.88 41.42
N LEU A 78 30.00 6.09 40.13
CA LEU A 78 29.11 7.18 39.67
C LEU A 78 27.68 7.01 40.17
N GLU A 79 27.20 5.79 40.44
CA GLU A 79 25.88 5.59 41.06
C GLU A 79 25.84 6.06 42.52
N GLN A 80 26.91 5.81 43.29
CA GLN A 80 26.99 6.21 44.69
C GLN A 80 27.22 7.71 44.82
N GLU A 81 28.05 8.29 43.96
CA GLU A 81 28.20 9.75 43.82
C GLU A 81 26.85 10.40 43.44
N GLU A 82 26.10 9.85 42.48
CA GLU A 82 24.76 10.34 42.09
C GLU A 82 23.72 10.27 43.22
N TYR A 83 23.73 9.23 44.06
CA TYR A 83 22.83 9.14 45.21
C TYR A 83 23.17 10.17 46.29
N LEU A 84 24.47 10.37 46.58
CA LEU A 84 24.92 11.35 47.58
C LEU A 84 24.62 12.78 47.12
N ASP A 85 24.92 13.12 45.87
CA ASP A 85 24.69 14.45 45.29
C ASP A 85 23.20 14.85 45.30
N ASP A 86 22.29 13.90 45.06
CA ASP A 86 20.84 14.17 45.01
C ASP A 86 20.13 13.94 46.36
N GLY A 87 20.87 13.68 47.44
CA GLY A 87 20.36 13.60 48.81
C GLY A 87 19.67 12.28 49.21
N ILE A 88 20.01 11.17 48.55
CA ILE A 88 19.38 9.86 48.76
C ILE A 88 20.09 9.09 49.87
N ASP A 89 19.36 8.73 50.92
CA ASP A 89 19.83 7.80 51.95
C ASP A 89 20.09 6.41 51.35
N TRP A 90 21.35 5.97 51.42
CA TRP A 90 21.88 4.82 50.68
C TRP A 90 22.99 4.11 51.44
N VAL A 91 22.88 2.79 51.55
CA VAL A 91 23.94 1.94 52.10
C VAL A 91 25.00 1.71 51.03
N SER A 92 26.19 2.29 51.23
CA SER A 92 27.36 2.09 50.36
C SER A 92 27.63 0.59 50.13
N VAL A 93 27.87 0.21 48.88
CA VAL A 93 28.11 -1.18 48.49
C VAL A 93 29.58 -1.35 48.14
N GLU A 94 30.33 -2.00 49.04
CA GLU A 94 31.73 -2.37 48.82
C GLU A 94 31.88 -3.21 47.55
N PHE A 95 32.79 -2.78 46.67
CA PHE A 95 33.13 -3.49 45.43
C PHE A 95 34.64 -3.61 45.29
N VAL A 96 35.09 -4.62 44.55
CA VAL A 96 36.51 -4.82 44.25
C VAL A 96 36.87 -3.90 43.10
N ASP A 97 37.65 -2.85 43.37
CA ASP A 97 38.24 -2.02 42.33
C ASP A 97 39.47 -2.69 41.71
N ASN A 98 39.72 -2.38 40.44
CA ASN A 98 40.78 -2.98 39.63
C ASN A 98 41.92 -2.00 39.29
N THR A 99 41.85 -0.77 39.82
CA THR A 99 42.88 0.28 39.64
C THR A 99 44.29 -0.18 40.04
N ASP A 100 44.44 -1.02 41.06
CA ASP A 100 45.76 -1.57 41.44
C ASP A 100 46.33 -2.51 40.37
N CYS A 101 45.48 -3.33 39.73
CA CYS A 101 45.90 -4.18 38.61
C CYS A 101 46.28 -3.33 37.39
N LEU A 102 45.51 -2.29 37.06
CA LEU A 102 45.88 -1.33 36.01
C LEU A 102 47.22 -0.65 36.27
N SER A 103 47.49 -0.27 37.52
CA SER A 103 48.78 0.32 37.90
C SER A 103 49.95 -0.62 37.58
N LEU A 104 49.76 -1.95 37.64
CA LEU A 104 50.79 -2.92 37.30
C LEU A 104 51.19 -2.85 35.81
N PHE A 105 50.26 -2.56 34.91
CA PHE A 105 50.53 -2.47 33.47
C PHE A 105 51.00 -1.07 33.04
N GLU A 106 50.32 -0.03 33.53
CA GLU A 106 50.38 1.32 32.96
C GLU A 106 51.35 2.29 33.68
N LYS A 107 51.76 2.00 34.92
CA LYS A 107 52.49 2.94 35.79
C LYS A 107 53.89 3.26 35.27
N LYS A 108 54.01 4.34 34.51
CA LYS A 108 55.32 4.80 34.01
C LYS A 108 56.23 5.26 35.16
N PRO A 109 57.54 4.91 35.16
CA PRO A 109 58.26 4.08 34.18
C PRO A 109 58.32 2.58 34.53
N LEU A 110 57.73 2.13 35.65
CA LEU A 110 57.90 0.78 36.19
C LEU A 110 56.64 -0.10 36.09
N GLY A 111 55.93 -0.04 34.96
CA GLY A 111 54.80 -0.92 34.64
C GLY A 111 55.21 -1.99 33.62
N LEU A 112 54.43 -3.07 33.52
CA LEU A 112 54.69 -4.18 32.60
C LEU A 112 54.95 -3.71 31.16
N LEU A 113 54.17 -2.73 30.68
CA LEU A 113 54.32 -2.19 29.33
C LEU A 113 55.58 -1.33 29.16
N SER A 114 55.85 -0.42 30.09
CA SER A 114 57.00 0.47 29.94
C SER A 114 58.32 -0.29 30.09
N LEU A 115 58.34 -1.35 30.92
CA LEU A 115 59.48 -2.28 31.00
C LEU A 115 59.63 -3.14 29.75
N LEU A 116 58.52 -3.49 29.08
CA LEU A 116 58.53 -4.24 27.81
C LEU A 116 59.01 -3.37 26.64
N ASP A 117 58.48 -2.15 26.50
CA ASP A 117 58.93 -1.16 25.52
C ASP A 117 60.44 -0.90 25.67
N GLU A 118 60.91 -0.71 26.91
CA GLU A 118 62.31 -0.45 27.22
C GLU A 118 63.21 -1.63 26.81
N GLU A 119 62.93 -2.86 27.26
CA GLU A 119 63.71 -4.05 26.86
C GLU A 119 63.64 -4.28 25.34
N SER A 120 62.49 -4.04 24.71
CA SER A 120 62.32 -4.18 23.25
C SER A 120 63.18 -3.20 22.43
N THR A 121 63.67 -2.11 23.04
CA THR A 121 64.63 -1.20 22.40
C THR A 121 66.10 -1.55 22.64
N PHE A 122 66.42 -2.48 23.55
CA PHE A 122 67.80 -2.87 23.85
C PHE A 122 68.31 -3.99 22.93
N PRO A 123 69.36 -3.78 22.10
CA PRO A 123 69.81 -4.75 21.08
C PRO A 123 70.38 -6.09 21.58
N LYS A 124 70.35 -6.35 22.89
CA LYS A 124 70.79 -7.60 23.53
C LYS A 124 69.80 -8.09 24.60
N ALA A 125 68.59 -7.52 24.66
CA ALA A 125 67.54 -8.01 25.55
C ALA A 125 67.08 -9.41 25.14
N THR A 126 66.49 -10.13 26.09
CA THR A 126 65.93 -11.47 25.94
C THR A 126 64.70 -11.60 26.81
N ASP A 127 63.82 -12.57 26.54
CA ASP A 127 62.65 -12.83 27.40
C ASP A 127 63.06 -13.07 28.86
N LEU A 128 64.27 -13.62 29.09
CA LEU A 128 64.83 -13.84 30.41
C LEU A 128 65.38 -12.55 31.07
N SER A 129 65.93 -11.59 30.32
CA SER A 129 66.30 -10.28 30.90
C SER A 129 65.04 -9.51 31.29
N PHE A 130 64.04 -9.50 30.41
CA PHE A 130 62.73 -8.91 30.68
C PHE A 130 62.04 -9.55 31.90
N ALA A 131 61.94 -10.88 31.98
CA ALA A 131 61.32 -11.56 33.12
C ALA A 131 62.05 -11.28 34.46
N ASN A 132 63.38 -11.21 34.45
CA ASN A 132 64.15 -10.82 35.64
C ASN A 132 63.91 -9.35 36.03
N LYS A 133 63.82 -8.44 35.06
CA LYS A 133 63.52 -7.02 35.26
C LYS A 133 62.11 -6.82 35.83
N LEU A 134 61.11 -7.54 35.31
CA LEU A 134 59.76 -7.59 35.90
C LEU A 134 59.82 -8.07 37.36
N LYS A 135 60.54 -9.16 37.64
CA LYS A 135 60.68 -9.72 38.99
C LYS A 135 61.38 -8.75 39.95
N GLN A 136 62.36 -7.99 39.49
CA GLN A 136 63.07 -6.97 40.26
C GLN A 136 62.17 -5.78 40.62
N HIS A 137 61.33 -5.29 39.70
CA HIS A 137 60.54 -4.07 39.91
C HIS A 137 59.10 -4.31 40.40
N LEU A 138 58.51 -5.48 40.15
CA LEU A 138 57.09 -5.76 40.43
C LEU A 138 56.83 -6.75 41.56
N SER A 139 57.85 -7.41 42.12
CA SER A 139 57.68 -8.43 43.18
C SER A 139 57.06 -7.91 44.49
N GLY A 140 57.06 -6.60 44.73
CA GLY A 140 56.36 -5.96 45.85
C GLY A 140 54.86 -5.74 45.64
N ASN A 141 54.32 -5.99 44.44
CA ASN A 141 52.90 -5.81 44.13
C ASN A 141 52.15 -7.15 44.29
N PRO A 142 51.08 -7.25 45.11
CA PRO A 142 50.31 -8.49 45.27
C PRO A 142 49.65 -8.98 43.97
N GLY A 143 49.49 -8.08 43.00
CA GLY A 143 49.04 -8.33 41.64
C GLY A 143 50.03 -9.10 40.76
N PHE A 144 51.29 -9.31 41.16
CA PHE A 144 52.33 -9.92 40.34
C PHE A 144 53.04 -11.08 41.03
N LYS A 145 53.31 -12.16 40.29
CA LYS A 145 54.08 -13.33 40.76
C LYS A 145 55.01 -13.81 39.66
N GLY A 146 56.32 -13.57 39.83
CA GLY A 146 57.35 -14.11 38.92
C GLY A 146 57.68 -15.56 39.25
N GLU A 147 57.58 -16.45 38.26
CA GLU A 147 57.83 -17.88 38.40
C GLU A 147 59.33 -18.22 38.20
N GLN A 148 59.63 -19.49 37.91
CA GLN A 148 60.90 -19.95 37.35
C GLN A 148 60.80 -19.98 35.80
N ASP A 149 61.92 -20.23 35.13
CA ASP A 149 62.03 -20.36 33.65
C ASP A 149 61.50 -19.17 32.83
N GLY A 150 61.54 -17.95 33.40
CA GLY A 150 61.14 -16.71 32.72
C GLY A 150 59.63 -16.46 32.65
N ALA A 151 58.80 -17.37 33.17
CA ALA A 151 57.35 -17.16 33.24
C ALA A 151 56.96 -16.18 34.36
N PHE A 152 55.78 -15.56 34.21
CA PHE A 152 55.15 -14.77 35.27
C PHE A 152 53.63 -14.98 35.25
N LYS A 153 52.99 -14.68 36.39
CA LYS A 153 51.54 -14.67 36.56
C LYS A 153 51.13 -13.30 37.06
N ILE A 154 50.03 -12.78 36.49
CA ILE A 154 49.37 -11.57 36.97
C ILE A 154 48.07 -12.01 37.64
N CYS A 155 47.80 -11.48 38.82
CA CYS A 155 46.49 -11.59 39.47
C CYS A 155 45.55 -10.61 38.77
N HIS A 156 45.20 -11.00 37.56
CA HIS A 156 44.46 -10.26 36.57
C HIS A 156 43.04 -9.91 37.03
N TYR A 157 42.56 -8.79 36.52
CA TYR A 157 41.15 -8.47 36.41
C TYR A 157 40.76 -7.84 35.03
N ALA A 158 41.59 -7.49 34.01
CA ALA A 158 43.03 -7.73 33.66
C ALA A 158 43.73 -6.57 32.86
N GLY A 159 44.56 -5.65 33.43
CA GLY A 159 44.93 -4.32 32.82
C GLY A 159 45.63 -4.19 31.44
N GLU A 160 45.50 -3.00 30.75
CA GLU A 160 45.46 -2.55 29.23
C GLU A 160 47.66 -2.69 27.16
N ALA A 161 48.08 -1.85 26.11
CA ALA A 161 47.81 -0.46 25.59
C ALA A 161 47.16 -0.35 24.20
N GLN A 162 45.95 0.24 24.14
CA GLN A 162 45.40 0.96 22.95
C GLN A 162 44.01 1.61 23.13
N LEU A 163 43.29 1.34 24.22
CA LEU A 163 41.85 1.54 24.35
C LEU A 163 41.43 2.98 24.65
N PHE A 164 42.32 3.83 25.19
CA PHE A 164 42.04 5.18 25.70
C PHE A 164 41.08 6.03 24.84
N LYS A 165 41.26 6.04 23.50
CA LYS A 165 40.39 6.80 22.58
C LYS A 165 38.97 6.25 22.53
N LEU A 166 38.81 4.93 22.54
CA LEU A 166 37.50 4.27 22.64
C LEU A 166 36.87 4.53 24.01
N MET A 167 37.65 4.48 25.09
CA MET A 167 37.16 4.77 26.44
C MET A 167 36.62 6.20 26.56
N GLN A 168 37.34 7.19 26.02
CA GLN A 168 36.87 8.58 25.95
C GLN A 168 35.57 8.71 25.13
N GLN A 169 35.39 7.90 24.07
CA GLN A 169 34.14 7.86 23.32
C GLN A 169 32.99 7.21 24.10
N LEU A 170 33.26 6.15 24.88
CA LEU A 170 32.28 5.48 25.73
C LEU A 170 31.83 6.38 26.90
N GLU A 171 32.75 7.10 27.55
CA GLU A 171 32.46 8.05 28.64
C GLU A 171 31.55 9.22 28.21
N ASN A 172 31.44 9.49 26.91
CA ASN A 172 30.51 10.48 26.34
C ASN A 172 29.16 9.88 25.90
N THR A 173 28.84 8.65 26.33
CA THR A 173 27.59 7.94 26.01
C THR A 173 26.94 7.33 27.25
N SER A 174 25.69 6.88 27.14
CA SER A 174 25.05 6.05 28.17
C SER A 174 25.33 4.57 27.85
N PRO A 175 26.12 3.85 28.66
CA PRO A 175 26.50 2.48 28.36
C PRO A 175 25.36 1.50 28.68
N HIS A 176 25.24 0.46 27.84
CA HIS A 176 24.35 -0.67 28.07
C HIS A 176 25.16 -1.97 27.94
N PHE A 177 25.26 -2.73 29.02
CA PHE A 177 26.11 -3.91 29.10
C PHE A 177 25.35 -5.20 28.80
N ILE A 178 25.91 -6.05 27.94
CA ILE A 178 25.46 -7.42 27.70
C ILE A 178 26.62 -8.35 28.05
N ARG A 179 26.40 -9.31 28.95
CA ARG A 179 27.40 -10.32 29.31
C ARG A 179 27.01 -11.66 28.67
N CYS A 180 27.76 -12.09 27.67
CA CYS A 180 27.62 -13.41 27.06
C CYS A 180 28.22 -14.46 28.00
N ILE A 181 27.51 -15.59 28.18
CA ILE A 181 27.95 -16.71 29.04
C ILE A 181 28.00 -17.98 28.19
N GLN A 182 29.16 -18.62 28.14
CA GLN A 182 29.35 -19.91 27.50
C GLN A 182 28.88 -21.04 28.45
N PRO A 183 27.86 -21.84 28.07
CA PRO A 183 27.29 -22.84 28.97
C PRO A 183 28.12 -24.14 29.07
N ASN A 184 28.97 -24.42 28.09
CA ASN A 184 29.89 -25.56 28.08
C ASN A 184 31.03 -25.36 27.06
N ASN A 185 32.19 -25.96 27.32
CA ASN A 185 33.37 -25.92 26.44
C ASN A 185 33.22 -26.76 25.17
N LYS A 186 32.19 -27.63 25.10
CA LYS A 186 31.94 -28.54 23.96
C LYS A 186 31.02 -27.95 22.89
N GLN A 187 30.58 -26.69 23.07
CA GLN A 187 29.65 -25.96 22.21
C GLN A 187 28.31 -26.72 21.93
N ARG A 188 27.89 -27.59 22.85
CA ARG A 188 26.69 -28.44 22.68
C ARG A 188 25.42 -27.75 23.21
N PRO A 189 24.29 -27.80 22.49
CA PRO A 189 23.02 -27.29 23.00
C PRO A 189 22.52 -28.14 24.17
N ARG A 190 21.86 -27.50 25.15
CA ARG A 190 21.31 -28.12 26.38
C ARG A 190 22.32 -28.83 27.30
N GLN A 191 23.63 -28.66 27.10
CA GLN A 191 24.66 -29.05 28.06
C GLN A 191 25.07 -27.83 28.90
N PHE A 192 25.20 -28.02 30.22
CA PHE A 192 25.59 -26.99 31.18
C PHE A 192 26.74 -27.51 32.06
N GLU A 193 27.86 -26.78 32.11
CA GLU A 193 29.05 -27.10 32.90
C GLU A 193 29.15 -26.08 34.05
N HIS A 194 28.81 -26.51 35.28
CA HIS A 194 28.56 -25.62 36.42
C HIS A 194 29.75 -24.72 36.76
N ASP A 195 30.94 -25.29 36.91
CA ASP A 195 32.13 -24.56 37.35
C ASP A 195 32.59 -23.52 36.32
N LEU A 196 32.45 -23.86 35.02
CA LEU A 196 32.73 -22.96 33.91
C LEU A 196 31.80 -21.73 33.93
N VAL A 197 30.50 -21.93 34.18
CA VAL A 197 29.52 -20.84 34.26
C VAL A 197 29.69 -20.04 35.56
N LEU A 198 29.92 -20.70 36.70
CA LEU A 198 30.15 -20.04 37.98
C LEU A 198 31.43 -19.18 37.97
N HIS A 199 32.48 -19.65 37.28
CA HIS A 199 33.71 -18.88 37.07
C HIS A 199 33.44 -17.63 36.22
N GLN A 200 32.79 -17.75 35.06
CA GLN A 200 32.42 -16.62 34.21
C GLN A 200 31.56 -15.56 34.95
N LEU A 201 30.57 -15.99 35.73
CA LEU A 201 29.70 -15.08 36.48
C LEU A 201 30.47 -14.25 37.53
N LYS A 202 31.52 -14.82 38.13
CA LYS A 202 32.45 -14.10 39.02
C LYS A 202 33.34 -13.14 38.22
N CYS A 203 34.01 -13.61 37.18
CA CYS A 203 34.93 -12.80 36.38
C CYS A 203 34.24 -11.64 35.62
N CYS A 204 32.95 -11.78 35.28
CA CYS A 204 32.16 -10.71 34.68
C CYS A 204 31.50 -9.75 35.69
N GLY A 205 31.72 -9.91 37.01
CA GLY A 205 31.15 -9.06 38.05
C GLY A 205 29.62 -9.14 38.17
N VAL A 206 29.00 -10.27 37.78
CA VAL A 206 27.55 -10.37 37.61
C VAL A 206 26.81 -10.44 38.96
N PHE A 207 27.41 -11.06 39.97
CA PHE A 207 26.82 -11.13 41.31
C PHE A 207 26.76 -9.75 41.96
N GLU A 208 27.78 -8.94 41.72
CA GLU A 208 27.96 -7.59 42.21
C GLU A 208 26.93 -6.63 41.57
N VAL A 209 26.69 -6.75 40.27
CA VAL A 209 25.58 -6.08 39.55
C VAL A 209 24.23 -6.42 40.17
N VAL A 210 23.96 -7.70 40.39
CA VAL A 210 22.67 -8.17 40.93
C VAL A 210 22.46 -7.68 42.36
N ARG A 211 23.52 -7.60 43.17
CA ARG A 211 23.50 -7.04 44.52
C ARG A 211 23.11 -5.56 44.52
N ILE A 212 23.75 -4.72 43.71
CA ILE A 212 23.38 -3.29 43.57
C ILE A 212 21.98 -3.13 42.98
N SER A 213 21.66 -3.82 41.88
CA SER A 213 20.38 -3.71 41.17
C SER A 213 19.16 -4.12 42.02
N ARG A 214 19.37 -4.92 43.07
CA ARG A 214 18.34 -5.30 44.04
C ARG A 214 18.22 -4.31 45.20
N ALA A 215 19.34 -3.77 45.68
CA ALA A 215 19.35 -2.83 46.79
C ALA A 215 18.88 -1.42 46.36
N GLY A 216 19.32 -0.95 45.19
CA GLY A 216 19.16 0.43 44.73
C GLY A 216 17.98 0.71 43.81
N TYR A 217 18.11 1.81 43.07
CA TYR A 217 17.09 2.40 42.20
C TYR A 217 17.61 2.48 40.76
N PRO A 218 17.45 1.41 39.95
CA PRO A 218 18.04 1.32 38.61
C PRO A 218 17.30 2.12 37.54
N THR A 219 16.16 2.76 37.86
CA THR A 219 15.52 3.73 36.97
C THR A 219 15.60 5.12 37.58
N ARG A 220 16.26 6.05 36.87
CA ARG A 220 16.55 7.41 37.32
C ARG A 220 16.17 8.39 36.22
N MET A 221 15.51 9.48 36.59
CA MET A 221 15.08 10.52 35.64
C MET A 221 15.04 11.87 36.35
N THR A 222 15.46 12.96 35.69
CA THR A 222 15.25 14.29 36.29
C THR A 222 13.76 14.60 36.39
N HIS A 223 13.36 15.45 37.35
CA HIS A 223 11.95 15.86 37.52
C HIS A 223 11.36 16.44 36.23
N GLN A 224 12.16 17.15 35.42
CA GLN A 224 11.78 17.60 34.08
C GLN A 224 11.57 16.43 33.10
N GLN A 225 12.53 15.52 32.97
CA GLN A 225 12.43 14.39 32.05
C GLN A 225 11.23 13.48 32.37
N PHE A 226 10.92 13.31 33.66
CA PHE A 226 9.79 12.49 34.10
C PHE A 226 8.45 13.21 33.82
N ALA A 227 8.35 14.50 34.13
CA ALA A 227 7.19 15.33 33.79
C ALA A 227 6.94 15.40 32.27
N GLU A 228 7.97 15.56 31.43
CA GLU A 228 7.83 15.53 29.96
C GLU A 228 7.38 14.16 29.43
N ARG A 229 7.85 13.06 30.04
CA ARG A 229 7.60 11.68 29.59
C ARG A 229 6.25 11.13 30.05
N TYR A 230 5.71 11.58 31.18
CA TYR A 230 4.51 11.02 31.81
C TYR A 230 3.47 12.06 32.26
N GLY A 231 3.78 13.36 32.33
CA GLY A 231 2.86 14.38 32.83
C GLY A 231 1.56 14.52 32.03
N PHE A 232 1.57 14.18 30.74
CA PHE A 232 0.35 14.11 29.91
C PHE A 232 -0.60 12.94 30.28
N LEU A 233 -0.21 12.06 31.21
CA LEU A 233 -1.10 11.06 31.82
C LEU A 233 -1.98 11.64 32.94
N LEU A 234 -1.68 12.86 33.41
CA LEU A 234 -2.49 13.58 34.39
C LEU A 234 -3.68 14.30 33.74
N SER A 235 -4.64 14.69 34.58
CA SER A 235 -5.65 15.69 34.20
C SER A 235 -5.02 17.05 33.89
N HIS A 236 -5.60 17.79 32.96
CA HIS A 236 -5.12 19.11 32.52
C HIS A 236 -4.97 20.15 33.65
N SER A 237 -5.67 19.98 34.78
CA SER A 237 -5.57 20.87 35.95
C SER A 237 -4.24 20.80 36.71
N VAL A 238 -3.43 19.75 36.53
CA VAL A 238 -2.14 19.58 37.22
C VAL A 238 -0.94 19.88 36.31
N ALA A 239 -1.15 19.89 34.99
CA ALA A 239 -0.10 20.05 33.99
C ALA A 239 0.55 21.44 33.93
N SER A 240 0.05 22.42 34.70
CA SER A 240 0.59 23.78 34.84
C SER A 240 1.54 23.95 36.04
N GLN A 241 1.77 22.90 36.83
CA GLN A 241 2.62 22.95 38.03
C GLN A 241 4.10 22.71 37.73
N ASN A 242 4.96 22.92 38.73
CA ASN A 242 6.40 22.67 38.62
C ASN A 242 6.69 21.18 38.29
N PRO A 243 7.79 20.85 37.58
CA PRO A 243 8.07 19.47 37.17
C PRO A 243 8.14 18.45 38.31
N LEU A 244 8.62 18.86 39.50
CA LEU A 244 8.58 18.05 40.72
C LEU A 244 7.15 17.71 41.14
N SER A 245 6.26 18.72 41.17
CA SER A 245 4.84 18.55 41.54
C SER A 245 4.11 17.63 40.54
N ILE A 246 4.34 17.82 39.23
CA ILE A 246 3.83 16.92 38.18
C ILE A 246 4.34 15.49 38.41
N SER A 247 5.64 15.33 38.72
CA SER A 247 6.26 14.02 38.92
C SER A 247 5.67 13.28 40.13
N VAL A 248 5.52 13.96 41.27
CA VAL A 248 4.87 13.40 42.47
C VAL A 248 3.39 13.06 42.19
N ALA A 249 2.65 13.92 41.49
CA ALA A 249 1.26 13.66 41.13
C ALA A 249 1.11 12.43 40.21
N VAL A 250 2.06 12.17 39.30
CA VAL A 250 2.08 10.95 38.49
C VAL A 250 2.33 9.72 39.37
N LEU A 251 3.28 9.76 40.31
CA LEU A 251 3.53 8.63 41.22
C LEU A 251 2.29 8.29 42.06
N GLN A 252 1.59 9.31 42.55
CA GLN A 252 0.34 9.18 43.32
C GLN A 252 -0.83 8.65 42.48
N GLN A 253 -1.05 9.20 41.26
CA GLN A 253 -2.14 8.76 40.37
C GLN A 253 -1.99 7.30 39.93
N PHE A 254 -0.75 6.81 39.84
CA PHE A 254 -0.45 5.40 39.53
C PHE A 254 -0.22 4.53 40.77
N SER A 255 -0.47 5.07 41.96
CA SER A 255 -0.42 4.37 43.26
C SER A 255 0.89 3.61 43.51
N ILE A 256 2.02 4.18 43.11
CA ILE A 256 3.34 3.59 43.36
C ILE A 256 3.66 3.75 44.86
N PRO A 257 3.96 2.68 45.62
CA PRO A 257 4.23 2.77 47.06
C PRO A 257 5.46 3.65 47.38
N PRO A 258 5.47 4.42 48.49
CA PRO A 258 6.62 5.22 48.89
C PRO A 258 7.93 4.42 49.03
N GLU A 259 7.88 3.16 49.44
CA GLU A 259 9.04 2.25 49.53
C GLU A 259 9.71 1.94 48.18
N MET A 260 8.97 2.16 47.07
CA MET A 260 9.36 1.80 45.71
C MET A 260 9.99 2.96 44.92
N TYR A 261 10.03 4.17 45.51
CA TYR A 261 10.70 5.33 44.92
C TYR A 261 11.43 6.17 45.98
N GLN A 262 12.33 7.04 45.54
CA GLN A 262 12.85 8.14 46.33
C GLN A 262 12.82 9.43 45.49
N VAL A 263 12.69 10.57 46.18
CA VAL A 263 12.63 11.91 45.59
C VAL A 263 13.87 12.67 46.01
N GLY A 264 14.86 12.74 45.12
CA GLY A 264 16.06 13.53 45.32
C GLY A 264 15.87 14.99 44.86
N TYR A 265 16.89 15.81 45.11
CA TYR A 265 16.85 17.24 44.80
C TYR A 265 16.56 17.54 43.32
N THR A 266 17.08 16.74 42.38
CA THR A 266 16.93 16.95 40.92
C THR A 266 16.24 15.78 40.19
N LYS A 267 16.19 14.59 40.80
CA LYS A 267 15.74 13.35 40.15
C LYS A 267 14.70 12.56 40.96
N LEU A 268 13.90 11.78 40.24
CA LEU A 268 13.20 10.63 40.78
C LEU A 268 14.04 9.37 40.61
N PHE A 269 14.07 8.58 41.67
CA PHE A 269 14.73 7.28 41.75
C PHE A 269 13.66 6.21 41.95
N LEU A 270 13.63 5.20 41.09
CA LEU A 270 12.57 4.19 41.05
C LEU A 270 13.16 2.77 41.08
N ARG A 271 12.57 1.91 41.93
CA ARG A 271 12.92 0.49 41.99
C ARG A 271 12.49 -0.26 40.71
N THR A 272 13.09 -1.42 40.50
CA THR A 272 12.80 -2.30 39.36
C THR A 272 11.30 -2.57 39.19
N GLY A 273 10.82 -2.53 37.95
CA GLY A 273 9.44 -2.88 37.58
C GLY A 273 8.43 -1.72 37.61
N GLN A 274 8.60 -0.71 38.47
CA GLN A 274 7.57 0.33 38.70
C GLN A 274 7.19 1.10 37.42
N VAL A 275 8.18 1.41 36.58
CA VAL A 275 7.97 2.18 35.34
C VAL A 275 7.22 1.42 34.24
N ALA A 276 7.10 0.08 34.35
CA ALA A 276 6.37 -0.71 33.35
C ALA A 276 4.87 -0.33 33.28
N ALA A 277 4.25 0.03 34.41
CA ALA A 277 2.86 0.48 34.44
C ALA A 277 2.67 1.83 33.71
N LEU A 278 3.58 2.78 33.97
CA LEU A 278 3.60 4.12 33.36
C LEU A 278 3.84 4.04 31.84
N GLU A 279 4.83 3.26 31.40
CA GLU A 279 5.10 3.04 29.98
C GLU A 279 3.92 2.38 29.26
N ASN A 280 3.28 1.38 29.87
CA ASN A 280 2.07 0.76 29.31
C ASN A 280 0.90 1.75 29.20
N ALA A 281 0.72 2.67 30.17
CA ALA A 281 -0.29 3.72 30.09
C ALA A 281 0.01 4.75 28.98
N LYS A 282 1.24 5.24 28.91
CA LYS A 282 1.77 6.07 27.82
C LYS A 282 1.53 5.44 26.45
N ASN A 283 1.87 4.16 26.28
CA ASN A 283 1.74 3.50 24.99
C ASN A 283 0.27 3.34 24.56
N ARG A 284 -0.64 3.05 25.51
CA ARG A 284 -2.11 3.10 25.25
C ARG A 284 -2.58 4.49 24.81
N MET A 285 -2.11 5.56 25.45
CA MET A 285 -2.42 6.94 25.06
C MET A 285 -1.90 7.27 23.65
N LEU A 286 -0.64 6.90 23.34
CA LEU A 286 -0.01 7.13 22.05
C LEU A 286 -0.66 6.36 20.89
N HIS A 287 -1.25 5.19 21.13
CA HIS A 287 -2.11 4.51 20.15
C HIS A 287 -3.36 5.36 19.77
N GLY A 288 -3.81 6.28 20.63
CA GLY A 288 -4.81 7.29 20.29
C GLY A 288 -4.38 8.21 19.14
N ALA A 289 -3.10 8.59 19.08
CA ALA A 289 -2.56 9.39 17.98
C ALA A 289 -2.60 8.63 16.65
N LEU A 290 -2.41 7.30 16.65
CA LEU A 290 -2.58 6.48 15.44
C LEU A 290 -4.02 6.51 14.91
N ARG A 291 -5.03 6.58 15.79
CA ARG A 291 -6.44 6.74 15.38
C ARG A 291 -6.67 8.08 14.69
N ILE A 292 -6.05 9.16 15.17
CA ILE A 292 -6.08 10.49 14.52
C ILE A 292 -5.38 10.43 13.16
N GLN A 293 -4.15 9.92 13.09
CA GLN A 293 -3.39 9.78 11.84
C GLN A 293 -4.12 8.93 10.79
N ARG A 294 -4.73 7.80 11.20
CA ARG A 294 -5.55 6.94 10.33
C ARG A 294 -6.76 7.69 9.78
N ASN A 295 -7.47 8.43 10.62
CA ASN A 295 -8.64 9.20 10.21
C ASN A 295 -8.23 10.36 9.27
N PHE A 296 -7.12 11.04 9.53
CA PHE A 296 -6.58 12.10 8.67
C PHE A 296 -6.14 11.58 7.29
N ARG A 297 -5.34 10.50 7.24
CA ARG A 297 -4.94 9.84 5.99
C ARG A 297 -6.17 9.38 5.20
N GLY A 298 -7.15 8.77 5.87
CA GLY A 298 -8.42 8.37 5.26
C GLY A 298 -9.23 9.54 4.71
N LEU A 299 -9.24 10.70 5.39
CA LEU A 299 -9.89 11.92 4.89
C LEU A 299 -9.18 12.48 3.65
N HIS A 300 -7.85 12.51 3.66
CA HIS A 300 -7.02 12.98 2.55
C HIS A 300 -7.28 12.15 1.27
N THR A 301 -7.08 10.82 1.34
CA THR A 301 -7.29 9.93 0.18
C THR A 301 -8.74 9.91 -0.30
N ARG A 302 -9.73 10.11 0.59
CA ARG A 302 -11.14 10.27 0.18
C ARG A 302 -11.36 11.55 -0.63
N ARG A 303 -10.73 12.68 -0.26
CA ARG A 303 -10.82 13.93 -1.03
C ARG A 303 -10.23 13.74 -2.43
N GLU A 304 -9.05 13.13 -2.54
CA GLU A 304 -8.41 12.81 -3.83
C GLU A 304 -9.30 11.89 -4.69
N TYR A 305 -9.83 10.82 -4.10
CA TYR A 305 -10.76 9.90 -4.78
C TYR A 305 -12.03 10.60 -5.28
N TYR A 306 -12.62 11.52 -4.50
CA TYR A 306 -13.80 12.27 -4.95
C TYR A 306 -13.49 13.22 -6.11
N THR A 307 -12.31 13.87 -6.13
CA THR A 307 -11.85 14.67 -7.27
C THR A 307 -11.69 13.81 -8.52
N LEU A 308 -11.01 12.66 -8.41
CA LEU A 308 -10.84 11.71 -9.51
C LEU A 308 -12.18 11.15 -10.02
N LYS A 309 -13.09 10.79 -9.10
CA LYS A 309 -14.43 10.29 -9.43
C LYS A 309 -15.26 11.35 -10.17
N LYS A 310 -15.23 12.62 -9.73
CA LYS A 310 -15.90 13.73 -10.44
C LYS A 310 -15.39 13.85 -11.88
N GLY A 311 -14.07 13.85 -12.08
CA GLY A 311 -13.45 13.90 -13.42
C GLY A 311 -13.87 12.70 -14.30
N ALA A 312 -13.84 11.48 -13.74
CA ALA A 312 -14.26 10.28 -14.45
C ALA A 312 -15.76 10.31 -14.82
N THR A 313 -16.64 10.78 -13.93
CA THR A 313 -18.08 10.91 -14.21
C THR A 313 -18.35 11.96 -15.29
N ALA A 314 -17.64 13.09 -15.30
CA ALA A 314 -17.75 14.11 -16.34
C ALA A 314 -17.25 13.61 -17.73
N LEU A 315 -16.14 12.87 -17.76
CA LEU A 315 -15.68 12.22 -19.00
C LEU A 315 -16.70 11.19 -19.51
N GLN A 316 -17.29 10.39 -18.62
CA GLN A 316 -18.32 9.43 -18.99
C GLN A 316 -19.62 10.09 -19.50
N SER A 317 -20.05 11.22 -18.93
CA SER A 317 -21.24 11.93 -19.44
C SER A 317 -20.99 12.52 -20.83
N PHE A 318 -19.81 13.10 -21.08
CA PHE A 318 -19.40 13.56 -22.41
C PHE A 318 -19.42 12.42 -23.43
N VAL A 319 -18.77 11.27 -23.14
CA VAL A 319 -18.73 10.10 -24.05
C VAL A 319 -20.13 9.53 -24.31
N ARG A 320 -21.01 9.47 -23.30
CA ARG A 320 -22.42 9.05 -23.48
C ARG A 320 -23.18 10.03 -24.40
N GLY A 321 -23.01 11.34 -24.19
CA GLY A 321 -23.63 12.39 -25.01
C GLY A 321 -23.13 12.40 -26.45
N GLU A 322 -21.83 12.15 -26.67
CA GLU A 322 -21.25 12.05 -28.02
C GLU A 322 -21.81 10.85 -28.78
N LYS A 323 -21.88 9.68 -28.13
CA LYS A 323 -22.47 8.46 -28.71
C LYS A 323 -23.96 8.64 -29.05
N ALA A 324 -24.70 9.39 -28.23
CA ALA A 324 -26.10 9.73 -28.50
C ALA A 324 -26.24 10.68 -29.71
N ARG A 325 -25.44 11.76 -29.77
CA ARG A 325 -25.42 12.71 -30.90
C ARG A 325 -25.06 12.03 -32.22
N PHE A 326 -24.02 11.20 -32.23
CA PHE A 326 -23.61 10.43 -33.41
C PHE A 326 -24.72 9.48 -33.90
N ARG A 327 -25.40 8.78 -32.97
CA ARG A 327 -26.53 7.89 -33.32
C ARG A 327 -27.70 8.67 -33.89
N PHE A 328 -28.03 9.84 -33.33
CA PHE A 328 -29.09 10.70 -33.85
C PHE A 328 -28.77 11.22 -35.25
N ASP A 329 -27.58 11.78 -35.48
CA ASP A 329 -27.15 12.28 -36.79
C ASP A 329 -27.18 11.18 -37.87
N TYR A 330 -26.65 9.99 -37.56
CA TYR A 330 -26.74 8.83 -38.46
C TYR A 330 -28.20 8.46 -38.81
N LEU A 331 -29.08 8.36 -37.81
CA LEU A 331 -30.48 8.02 -38.02
C LEU A 331 -31.23 9.12 -38.79
N PHE A 332 -30.97 10.39 -38.50
CA PHE A 332 -31.58 11.53 -39.18
C PHE A 332 -31.14 11.62 -40.65
N LYS A 333 -29.86 11.42 -40.95
CA LYS A 333 -29.33 11.32 -42.31
C LYS A 333 -29.97 10.15 -43.07
N ARG A 334 -30.05 8.97 -42.45
CA ARG A 334 -30.69 7.77 -43.04
C ARG A 334 -32.18 7.97 -43.29
N TRP A 335 -32.92 8.57 -42.35
CA TRP A 335 -34.33 8.91 -42.49
C TRP A 335 -34.57 9.92 -43.62
N ARG A 336 -33.79 11.01 -43.65
CA ARG A 336 -33.88 12.05 -44.69
C ARG A 336 -33.60 11.47 -46.09
N ALA A 337 -32.62 10.58 -46.22
CA ALA A 337 -32.35 9.87 -47.46
C ALA A 337 -33.53 8.98 -47.88
N ALA A 338 -34.09 8.18 -46.95
CA ALA A 338 -35.24 7.32 -47.22
C ALA A 338 -36.48 8.13 -47.65
N VAL A 339 -36.80 9.23 -46.97
CA VAL A 339 -37.93 10.12 -47.31
C VAL A 339 -37.74 10.77 -48.68
N LEU A 340 -36.52 11.20 -49.04
CA LEU A 340 -36.23 11.73 -50.37
C LEU A 340 -36.43 10.66 -51.46
N ILE A 341 -35.86 9.46 -51.28
CA ILE A 341 -36.02 8.35 -52.23
C ILE A 341 -37.50 8.00 -52.40
N GLN A 342 -38.24 7.83 -51.31
CA GLN A 342 -39.68 7.55 -51.35
C GLN A 342 -40.48 8.65 -52.06
N LYS A 343 -40.15 9.93 -51.83
CA LYS A 343 -40.79 11.08 -52.50
C LYS A 343 -40.58 11.04 -54.01
N TYR A 344 -39.34 10.82 -54.48
CA TYR A 344 -39.04 10.76 -55.91
C TYR A 344 -39.64 9.52 -56.59
N THR A 345 -39.57 8.34 -55.95
CA THR A 345 -40.16 7.10 -56.49
C THR A 345 -41.68 7.18 -56.58
N ARG A 346 -42.37 7.68 -55.55
CA ARG A 346 -43.83 7.90 -55.60
C ARG A 346 -44.22 8.89 -56.70
N ARG A 347 -43.49 10.01 -56.85
CA ARG A 347 -43.71 10.98 -57.94
C ARG A 347 -43.54 10.33 -59.32
N ARG A 348 -42.48 9.53 -59.50
CA ARG A 348 -42.21 8.83 -60.78
C ARG A 348 -43.32 7.83 -61.10
N LEU A 349 -43.74 7.01 -60.14
CA LEU A 349 -44.77 5.98 -60.33
C LEU A 349 -46.11 6.60 -60.73
N ALA A 350 -46.56 7.63 -60.01
CA ALA A 350 -47.80 8.35 -60.33
C ALA A 350 -47.74 9.00 -61.72
N ALA A 351 -46.61 9.61 -62.09
CA ALA A 351 -46.41 10.18 -63.41
C ALA A 351 -46.47 9.12 -64.53
N THR A 352 -45.81 7.97 -64.35
CA THR A 352 -45.87 6.87 -65.34
C THR A 352 -47.29 6.35 -65.51
N MET A 353 -48.01 6.05 -64.42
CA MET A 353 -49.39 5.57 -64.47
C MET A 353 -50.32 6.55 -65.21
N PHE A 354 -50.20 7.85 -64.94
CA PHE A 354 -50.96 8.88 -65.63
C PHE A 354 -50.61 8.96 -67.13
N THR A 355 -49.33 8.89 -67.50
CA THR A 355 -48.94 8.88 -68.92
C THR A 355 -49.41 7.63 -69.66
N ASP A 356 -49.46 6.47 -69.00
CA ASP A 356 -49.93 5.23 -69.61
C ASP A 356 -51.46 5.20 -69.74
N GLN A 357 -52.19 5.75 -68.77
CA GLN A 357 -53.62 6.04 -68.92
C GLN A 357 -53.89 6.99 -70.09
N LEU A 358 -53.12 8.08 -70.23
CA LEU A 358 -53.26 9.00 -71.37
C LEU A 358 -52.97 8.32 -72.72
N LYS A 359 -51.93 7.48 -72.83
CA LYS A 359 -51.66 6.68 -74.04
C LYS A 359 -52.86 5.81 -74.39
N ASN A 360 -53.41 5.08 -73.42
CA ASN A 360 -54.54 4.19 -73.61
C ASN A 360 -55.81 4.96 -74.04
N ILE A 361 -56.06 6.14 -73.46
CA ILE A 361 -57.16 7.03 -73.86
C ILE A 361 -56.96 7.54 -75.29
N VAL A 362 -55.75 7.95 -75.68
CA VAL A 362 -55.45 8.41 -77.05
C VAL A 362 -55.62 7.28 -78.07
N VAL A 363 -55.22 6.05 -77.75
CA VAL A 363 -55.44 4.86 -78.60
C VAL A 363 -56.94 4.53 -78.70
N LEU A 364 -57.70 4.57 -77.60
CA LEU A 364 -59.14 4.36 -77.64
C LEU A 364 -59.85 5.45 -78.47
N GLN A 365 -59.45 6.71 -78.32
CA GLN A 365 -59.98 7.82 -79.11
C GLN A 365 -59.63 7.70 -80.60
N SER A 366 -58.44 7.22 -80.98
CA SER A 366 -58.07 7.04 -82.38
C SER A 366 -58.87 5.89 -83.02
N VAL A 367 -59.05 4.78 -82.30
CA VAL A 367 -59.92 3.66 -82.72
C VAL A 367 -61.38 4.11 -82.86
N MET A 368 -61.92 4.87 -81.90
CA MET A 368 -63.28 5.43 -81.98
C MET A 368 -63.45 6.40 -83.15
N ARG A 369 -62.53 7.34 -83.35
CA ARG A 369 -62.55 8.28 -84.49
C ARG A 369 -62.49 7.53 -85.83
N GLY A 370 -61.63 6.51 -85.93
CA GLY A 370 -61.54 5.64 -87.11
C GLY A 370 -62.83 4.83 -87.34
N CYS A 371 -63.49 4.36 -86.28
CA CYS A 371 -64.77 3.65 -86.37
C CYS A 371 -65.90 4.58 -86.85
N LEU A 372 -65.99 5.79 -86.28
CA LEU A 372 -66.96 6.81 -86.72
C LEU A 372 -66.73 7.24 -88.18
N ALA A 373 -65.47 7.41 -88.60
CA ALA A 373 -65.13 7.70 -89.99
C ALA A 373 -65.58 6.57 -90.94
N ARG A 374 -65.31 5.30 -90.59
CA ARG A 374 -65.76 4.13 -91.35
C ARG A 374 -67.30 4.01 -91.39
N LYS A 375 -67.99 4.28 -90.28
CA LYS A 375 -69.46 4.28 -90.24
C LYS A 375 -70.06 5.39 -91.10
N LYS A 376 -69.46 6.59 -91.10
CA LYS A 376 -69.86 7.70 -91.98
C LYS A 376 -69.60 7.37 -93.46
N PHE A 377 -68.48 6.72 -93.79
CA PHE A 377 -68.21 6.23 -95.14
C PHE A 377 -69.23 5.17 -95.58
N LYS A 378 -69.55 4.18 -94.73
CA LYS A 378 -70.56 3.15 -95.04
C LYS A 378 -71.95 3.77 -95.29
N CYS A 379 -72.36 4.74 -94.48
CA CYS A 379 -73.62 5.46 -94.68
C CYS A 379 -73.65 6.20 -96.04
N LEU A 380 -72.54 6.84 -96.44
CA LEU A 380 -72.41 7.49 -97.75
C LEU A 380 -72.38 6.49 -98.93
N GLN A 381 -71.94 5.26 -98.69
CA GLN A 381 -72.02 4.16 -99.67
C GLN A 381 -73.45 3.60 -99.77
N GLU A 382 -74.10 3.34 -98.64
CA GLU A 382 -75.51 2.92 -98.55
C GLU A 382 -76.44 3.97 -99.19
N GLU A 383 -76.14 5.27 -99.05
CA GLU A 383 -76.80 6.35 -99.79
C GLU A 383 -76.58 6.27 -101.31
N LYS A 384 -75.37 5.94 -101.78
CA LYS A 384 -75.09 5.76 -103.22
C LYS A 384 -75.88 4.57 -103.78
N GLU A 385 -75.85 3.44 -103.09
CA GLU A 385 -76.56 2.22 -103.46
C GLU A 385 -78.08 2.46 -103.45
N SER A 386 -78.60 3.17 -102.44
CA SER A 386 -80.00 3.59 -102.37
C SER A 386 -80.39 4.58 -103.48
N LYS A 387 -79.48 5.45 -103.94
CA LYS A 387 -79.72 6.38 -105.07
C LYS A 387 -79.73 5.64 -106.42
N VAL A 388 -78.95 4.58 -106.57
CA VAL A 388 -79.05 3.67 -107.73
C VAL A 388 -80.40 2.96 -107.73
N ILE A 389 -80.85 2.40 -106.61
CA ILE A 389 -82.14 1.68 -106.51
C ILE A 389 -83.34 2.62 -106.73
N ASN A 390 -83.32 3.83 -106.15
CA ASN A 390 -84.39 4.82 -106.32
C ASN A 390 -84.54 5.39 -107.74
N SER A 391 -83.62 5.09 -108.67
CA SER A 391 -83.84 5.38 -110.10
C SER A 391 -84.91 4.48 -110.74
N LYS A 392 -85.23 3.34 -110.12
CA LYS A 392 -85.97 2.24 -110.75
C LYS A 392 -87.38 2.00 -110.20
N VAL A 393 -87.73 2.59 -109.05
CA VAL A 393 -89.04 2.44 -108.39
C VAL A 393 -89.61 3.82 -108.05
N ARG A 394 -90.19 4.48 -109.06
CA ARG A 394 -90.95 5.74 -108.89
C ARG A 394 -92.33 5.63 -109.52
N ARG A 395 -93.10 4.65 -109.05
CA ARG A 395 -94.53 4.48 -109.33
C ARG A 395 -95.21 3.95 -108.07
N ASP A 396 -96.46 4.37 -107.89
CA ASP A 396 -97.34 4.13 -106.74
C ASP A 396 -96.88 4.74 -105.40
N VAL A 397 -97.87 5.09 -104.57
CA VAL A 397 -97.81 6.26 -103.68
C VAL A 397 -98.70 6.07 -102.44
N ARG A 398 -98.38 6.82 -101.38
CA ARG A 398 -99.30 7.34 -100.33
C ARG A 398 -99.43 6.49 -99.05
N ASN A 399 -98.83 7.03 -97.99
CA ASN A 399 -99.27 7.11 -96.58
C ASN A 399 -99.63 5.79 -95.85
N ASN A 400 -99.20 5.53 -94.61
CA ASN A 400 -98.72 6.47 -93.59
C ASN A 400 -97.78 5.82 -92.55
N ILE A 401 -96.87 6.65 -92.00
CA ILE A 401 -96.29 6.63 -90.64
C ILE A 401 -95.68 5.31 -90.12
N SER A 402 -94.36 5.34 -89.92
CA SER A 402 -93.57 4.29 -89.26
C SER A 402 -93.50 4.48 -87.73
N GLN A 403 -93.60 3.38 -86.97
CA GLN A 403 -92.61 3.09 -85.91
C GLN A 403 -92.64 1.62 -85.49
N VAL A 404 -91.46 0.98 -85.47
CA VAL A 404 -91.29 -0.42 -85.07
C VAL A 404 -90.02 -0.53 -84.22
N ARG A 405 -90.20 -1.04 -82.98
CA ARG A 405 -89.32 -1.97 -82.22
C ARG A 405 -87.80 -1.79 -82.41
N LEU A 406 -87.04 -1.49 -81.35
CA LEU A 406 -86.41 -2.47 -80.42
C LEU A 406 -85.70 -1.67 -79.29
N CYS A 407 -85.26 -2.23 -78.16
CA CYS A 407 -84.83 -3.61 -77.88
C CYS A 407 -85.42 -4.20 -76.58
N HIS A 408 -85.46 -5.54 -76.54
CA HIS A 408 -85.45 -6.34 -75.32
C HIS A 408 -84.26 -7.33 -75.42
N GLU A 409 -83.93 -7.94 -74.29
CA GLU A 409 -82.75 -8.73 -73.93
C GLU A 409 -82.26 -9.80 -74.92
N MET A 410 -81.00 -10.20 -74.77
CA MET A 410 -80.65 -11.58 -74.39
C MET A 410 -79.22 -11.68 -73.83
N ASN A 411 -78.94 -12.77 -73.11
CA ASN A 411 -77.77 -12.94 -72.24
C ASN A 411 -76.51 -13.42 -73.00
N GLY A 412 -75.35 -13.27 -72.35
CA GLY A 412 -74.08 -13.89 -72.75
C GLY A 412 -73.25 -14.23 -71.52
N GLU A 413 -72.98 -15.52 -71.32
CA GLU A 413 -72.35 -16.10 -70.12
C GLU A 413 -70.92 -16.62 -70.41
N TYR A 414 -70.18 -17.05 -69.38
CA TYR A 414 -68.85 -17.70 -69.42
C TYR A 414 -67.63 -16.78 -69.75
N PRO A 415 -66.38 -17.17 -69.39
CA PRO A 415 -65.97 -17.45 -68.00
C PRO A 415 -64.56 -16.91 -67.64
N ARG A 416 -64.29 -16.54 -66.37
CA ARG A 416 -62.91 -16.31 -65.85
C ARG A 416 -62.68 -16.67 -64.37
N GLN A 417 -62.71 -17.96 -64.06
CA GLN A 417 -61.81 -18.56 -63.05
C GLN A 417 -60.67 -19.21 -63.83
N PRO A 418 -59.39 -18.87 -63.53
CA PRO A 418 -58.70 -19.55 -62.42
C PRO A 418 -57.77 -18.67 -61.55
N VAL A 419 -57.62 -17.38 -61.85
CA VAL A 419 -56.64 -16.50 -61.15
C VAL A 419 -57.12 -16.08 -59.76
N VAL A 420 -58.43 -15.90 -59.56
CA VAL A 420 -59.01 -15.42 -58.30
C VAL A 420 -58.72 -16.42 -57.17
N THR A 421 -58.95 -17.71 -57.40
CA THR A 421 -58.71 -18.79 -56.42
C THR A 421 -57.24 -19.00 -56.07
N GLU A 422 -56.29 -18.70 -56.97
CA GLU A 422 -54.85 -18.72 -56.63
C GLU A 422 -54.48 -17.51 -55.76
N LEU A 423 -55.03 -16.33 -56.07
CA LEU A 423 -54.81 -15.12 -55.27
C LEU A 423 -55.42 -15.25 -53.87
N GLU A 424 -56.66 -15.75 -53.76
CA GLU A 424 -57.31 -16.08 -52.48
C GLU A 424 -56.48 -17.10 -51.68
N GLY A 425 -56.05 -18.20 -52.32
CA GLY A 425 -55.18 -19.20 -51.69
C GLY A 425 -53.81 -18.68 -51.24
N ARG A 426 -53.31 -17.59 -51.84
CA ARG A 426 -52.08 -16.89 -51.43
C ARG A 426 -52.34 -15.83 -50.34
N VAL A 427 -53.49 -15.16 -50.38
CA VAL A 427 -53.94 -14.23 -49.34
C VAL A 427 -54.18 -14.99 -48.04
N SER A 428 -54.99 -16.05 -48.04
CA SER A 428 -55.26 -16.84 -46.82
C SER A 428 -54.01 -17.50 -46.23
N LYS A 429 -53.02 -17.86 -47.07
CA LYS A 429 -51.70 -18.32 -46.58
C LYS A 429 -50.89 -17.19 -45.94
N ALA A 430 -50.93 -15.98 -46.50
CA ALA A 430 -50.28 -14.81 -45.89
C ALA A 430 -50.97 -14.36 -44.59
N GLU A 431 -52.30 -14.44 -44.53
CA GLU A 431 -53.11 -14.13 -43.34
C GLU A 431 -52.88 -15.15 -42.21
N ALA A 432 -52.78 -16.44 -42.52
CA ALA A 432 -52.41 -17.46 -41.55
C ALA A 432 -51.01 -17.18 -40.96
N LEU A 433 -50.01 -16.98 -41.82
CA LEU A 433 -48.63 -16.67 -41.40
C LEU A 433 -48.52 -15.33 -40.66
N LEU A 434 -49.45 -14.39 -40.89
CA LEU A 434 -49.55 -13.16 -40.10
C LEU A 434 -50.07 -13.46 -38.69
N ARG A 435 -51.17 -14.24 -38.55
CA ARG A 435 -51.73 -14.62 -37.24
C ARG A 435 -50.73 -15.42 -36.41
N ASP A 436 -50.04 -16.40 -36.99
CA ASP A 436 -48.99 -17.17 -36.31
C ASP A 436 -47.90 -16.24 -35.70
N LYS A 437 -47.59 -15.14 -36.39
CA LYS A 437 -46.63 -14.13 -35.94
C LYS A 437 -47.23 -13.07 -35.00
N GLU A 438 -48.53 -12.84 -35.03
CA GLU A 438 -49.22 -12.05 -34.01
C GLU A 438 -49.33 -12.83 -32.69
N GLU A 439 -49.55 -14.15 -32.73
CA GLU A 439 -49.54 -15.06 -31.58
C GLU A 439 -48.13 -15.20 -30.96
N GLU A 440 -47.07 -15.37 -31.77
CA GLU A 440 -45.68 -15.28 -31.28
C GLU A 440 -45.40 -13.92 -30.60
N ASN A 441 -45.86 -12.81 -31.18
CA ASN A 441 -45.69 -11.49 -30.58
C ASN A 441 -46.50 -11.31 -29.29
N ALA A 442 -47.67 -11.95 -29.17
CA ALA A 442 -48.44 -11.95 -27.92
C ALA A 442 -47.72 -12.74 -26.82
N MET A 443 -47.22 -13.95 -27.12
CA MET A 443 -46.44 -14.75 -26.18
C MET A 443 -45.14 -14.06 -25.74
N LEU A 444 -44.41 -13.42 -26.67
CA LEU A 444 -43.18 -12.69 -26.34
C LEU A 444 -43.45 -11.44 -25.47
N LYS A 445 -44.57 -10.73 -25.67
CA LYS A 445 -45.00 -9.65 -24.78
C LYS A 445 -45.34 -10.17 -23.39
N GLN A 446 -46.08 -11.28 -23.29
CA GLN A 446 -46.43 -11.90 -22.01
C GLN A 446 -45.18 -12.40 -21.26
N GLN A 447 -44.17 -12.91 -21.96
CA GLN A 447 -42.88 -13.25 -21.34
C GLN A 447 -42.14 -12.01 -20.82
N LEU A 448 -42.08 -10.91 -21.59
CA LEU A 448 -41.48 -9.65 -21.12
C LEU A 448 -42.18 -9.12 -19.86
N GLU A 449 -43.51 -9.10 -19.85
CA GLU A 449 -44.32 -8.70 -18.69
C GLU A 449 -44.06 -9.61 -17.46
N GLN A 450 -43.90 -10.92 -17.66
CA GLN A 450 -43.49 -11.82 -16.57
C GLN A 450 -42.07 -11.52 -16.06
N TYR A 451 -41.13 -11.09 -16.90
CA TYR A 451 -39.79 -10.70 -16.48
C TYR A 451 -39.77 -9.35 -15.75
N GLU A 452 -40.55 -8.36 -16.20
CA GLU A 452 -40.68 -7.07 -15.52
C GLU A 452 -41.36 -7.20 -14.15
N ASN A 453 -42.41 -8.03 -14.04
CA ASN A 453 -43.05 -8.33 -12.77
C ASN A 453 -42.08 -9.04 -11.79
N LYS A 454 -41.33 -10.05 -12.26
CA LYS A 454 -40.28 -10.70 -11.44
C LYS A 454 -39.18 -9.73 -11.03
N TRP A 455 -38.78 -8.80 -11.91
CA TRP A 455 -37.81 -7.75 -11.57
C TRP A 455 -38.33 -6.81 -10.47
N SER A 456 -39.59 -6.39 -10.57
CA SER A 456 -40.26 -5.57 -9.55
C SER A 456 -40.37 -6.29 -8.20
N GLU A 457 -40.66 -7.60 -8.21
CA GLU A 457 -40.59 -8.44 -7.00
C GLU A 457 -39.19 -8.48 -6.38
N TYR A 458 -38.12 -8.62 -7.18
CA TYR A 458 -36.76 -8.61 -6.66
C TYR A 458 -36.36 -7.22 -6.12
N GLU A 459 -36.74 -6.14 -6.79
CA GLU A 459 -36.45 -4.77 -6.33
C GLU A 459 -37.19 -4.42 -5.03
N THR A 460 -38.45 -4.85 -4.88
CA THR A 460 -39.21 -4.67 -3.63
C THR A 460 -38.64 -5.53 -2.49
N LYS A 461 -38.31 -6.80 -2.75
CA LYS A 461 -37.62 -7.68 -1.77
C LYS A 461 -36.27 -7.09 -1.33
N MET A 462 -35.50 -6.52 -2.26
CA MET A 462 -34.23 -5.85 -1.97
C MET A 462 -34.42 -4.62 -1.07
N LYS A 463 -35.42 -3.76 -1.35
CA LYS A 463 -35.73 -2.58 -0.53
C LYS A 463 -36.17 -2.96 0.88
N VAL A 464 -37.04 -3.97 1.03
CA VAL A 464 -37.47 -4.49 2.34
C VAL A 464 -36.28 -5.03 3.14
N MET A 465 -35.36 -5.75 2.49
CA MET A 465 -34.13 -6.24 3.13
C MET A 465 -33.17 -5.11 3.52
N GLU A 466 -33.02 -4.08 2.69
CA GLU A 466 -32.20 -2.89 3.01
C GLU A 466 -32.80 -2.10 4.18
N GLU A 467 -34.12 -1.94 4.25
CA GLU A 467 -34.82 -1.36 5.39
C GLU A 467 -34.67 -2.20 6.67
N ALA A 468 -34.80 -3.52 6.58
CA ALA A 468 -34.58 -4.42 7.71
C ALA A 468 -33.14 -4.28 8.25
N TRP A 469 -32.14 -4.21 7.36
CA TRP A 469 -30.75 -4.01 7.75
C TRP A 469 -30.50 -2.61 8.36
N LYS A 470 -31.14 -1.56 7.82
CA LYS A 470 -31.13 -0.21 8.43
C LYS A 470 -31.77 -0.18 9.82
N LYS A 471 -32.88 -0.89 10.03
CA LYS A 471 -33.58 -1.03 11.33
C LYS A 471 -32.75 -1.83 12.34
N GLN A 472 -32.03 -2.87 11.90
CA GLN A 472 -31.06 -3.58 12.74
C GLN A 472 -29.87 -2.68 13.10
N LEU A 473 -29.32 -1.93 12.15
CA LEU A 473 -28.21 -1.00 12.39
C LEU A 473 -28.60 0.14 13.34
N SER A 474 -29.80 0.71 13.22
CA SER A 474 -30.27 1.74 14.15
C SER A 474 -30.60 1.17 15.53
N SER A 475 -31.12 -0.05 15.62
CA SER A 475 -31.31 -0.78 16.90
C SER A 475 -29.97 -1.01 17.62
N LEU A 476 -28.93 -1.44 16.89
CA LEU A 476 -27.58 -1.60 17.43
C LEU A 476 -26.92 -0.26 17.83
N GLN A 477 -27.26 0.84 17.15
CA GLN A 477 -26.83 2.19 17.57
C GLN A 477 -27.58 2.65 18.83
N LEU A 478 -28.88 2.38 18.93
CA LEU A 478 -29.70 2.68 20.10
C LEU A 478 -29.26 1.89 21.33
N SER A 479 -28.98 0.58 21.20
CA SER A 479 -28.47 -0.23 22.31
C SER A 479 -27.05 0.20 22.73
N LEU A 480 -26.20 0.60 21.78
CA LEU A 480 -24.87 1.16 22.07
C LEU A 480 -24.93 2.56 22.71
N VAL A 481 -25.97 3.35 22.43
CA VAL A 481 -26.24 4.62 23.15
C VAL A 481 -26.84 4.35 24.53
N ALA A 482 -27.74 3.38 24.66
CA ALA A 482 -28.31 2.97 25.95
C ALA A 482 -27.24 2.42 26.90
N ALA A 483 -26.36 1.53 26.42
CA ALA A 483 -25.23 0.99 27.19
C ALA A 483 -24.22 2.08 27.62
N LYS A 484 -24.03 3.12 26.81
CA LYS A 484 -23.27 4.31 27.21
C LYS A 484 -24.01 5.16 28.25
N LYS A 485 -25.34 5.24 28.15
CA LYS A 485 -26.17 6.01 29.09
C LYS A 485 -26.33 5.31 30.44
N SER A 486 -26.32 3.98 30.49
CA SER A 486 -26.21 3.23 31.76
C SER A 486 -24.83 3.39 32.38
N LEU A 487 -23.74 3.27 31.60
CA LEU A 487 -22.39 3.62 32.09
C LEU A 487 -22.35 5.05 32.66
N ALA A 488 -22.95 6.02 31.96
CA ALA A 488 -23.05 7.40 32.42
C ALA A 488 -24.00 7.60 33.61
N ALA A 489 -24.90 6.66 33.90
CA ALA A 489 -25.77 6.69 35.07
C ALA A 489 -25.04 6.21 36.32
N ASP A 490 -24.24 5.15 36.22
CA ASP A 490 -23.30 4.74 37.28
C ASP A 490 -22.31 5.88 37.59
N ASP A 491 -21.83 6.55 36.54
CA ASP A 491 -20.98 7.75 36.59
C ASP A 491 -21.72 8.99 37.16
N MET A 492 -23.06 9.00 37.20
CA MET A 492 -23.89 10.07 37.78
C MET A 492 -24.20 9.82 39.26
N VAL A 493 -24.48 8.57 39.65
CA VAL A 493 -24.54 8.15 41.07
C VAL A 493 -23.21 8.49 41.76
N THR A 494 -22.09 8.30 41.06
CA THR A 494 -20.75 8.66 41.55
C THR A 494 -20.50 10.18 41.61
N ARG A 495 -21.13 10.98 40.73
CA ARG A 495 -20.97 12.46 40.72
C ARG A 495 -21.89 13.22 41.67
N ALA A 496 -22.99 12.61 42.12
CA ALA A 496 -23.91 13.21 43.10
C ALA A 496 -23.23 13.58 44.44
N ALA A 497 -22.02 13.08 44.71
CA ALA A 497 -21.27 13.35 45.92
C ALA A 497 -20.57 14.74 45.96
N ARG A 498 -20.30 15.40 44.82
CA ARG A 498 -19.53 16.67 44.79
C ARG A 498 -19.91 17.60 43.63
N THR A 499 -20.70 18.63 43.95
CA THR A 499 -20.84 19.85 43.14
C THR A 499 -20.87 21.06 44.06
N ASP A 500 -19.98 22.02 43.86
CA ASP A 500 -20.19 23.39 44.33
C ASP A 500 -19.39 24.41 43.49
N THR A 501 -19.84 25.67 43.50
CA THR A 501 -19.26 26.86 42.85
C THR A 501 -19.21 26.94 41.30
N THR A 502 -19.83 28.02 40.81
CA THR A 502 -19.79 28.64 39.46
C THR A 502 -19.31 30.10 39.61
N PRO A 503 -19.32 31.02 38.61
CA PRO A 503 -19.13 30.96 37.14
C PRO A 503 -18.04 31.96 36.65
N THR A 504 -17.99 32.27 35.33
CA THR A 504 -17.73 33.58 34.64
C THR A 504 -17.01 33.29 33.30
N HIS A 505 -17.60 33.36 32.09
CA HIS A 505 -18.35 34.38 31.34
C HIS A 505 -17.48 35.30 30.45
N ALA A 506 -17.49 35.07 29.13
CA ALA A 506 -17.13 36.00 28.05
C ALA A 506 -17.71 35.52 26.69
N GLN A 507 -17.95 36.42 25.73
CA GLN A 507 -18.73 36.20 24.48
C GLN A 507 -18.28 37.19 23.36
N TYR A 508 -18.83 37.06 22.14
CA TYR A 508 -18.64 37.88 20.90
C TYR A 508 -17.36 37.59 20.07
N ASP A 509 -17.29 37.93 18.76
CA ASP A 509 -18.18 37.66 17.58
C ASP A 509 -17.57 38.29 16.29
N SER A 510 -17.94 37.77 15.10
CA SER A 510 -17.81 38.40 13.75
C SER A 510 -16.39 38.79 13.22
N GLU A 511 -16.11 39.13 11.94
CA GLU A 511 -16.89 39.16 10.68
C GLU A 511 -15.99 38.90 9.41
N ASP A 512 -16.44 39.29 8.21
CA ASP A 512 -16.00 38.87 6.86
C ASP A 512 -15.21 39.94 6.03
N THR A 513 -14.86 39.59 4.77
CA THR A 513 -14.64 40.45 3.55
C THR A 513 -13.22 40.54 2.87
N MET A 514 -13.16 41.17 1.68
CA MET A 514 -12.18 40.97 0.58
C MET A 514 -11.59 42.27 -0.03
N SER A 515 -10.47 42.21 -0.77
CA SER A 515 -10.15 43.13 -1.89
C SER A 515 -9.05 42.64 -2.87
N THR A 516 -8.67 43.43 -3.89
CA THR A 516 -8.10 43.00 -5.21
C THR A 516 -6.93 43.86 -5.78
N GLY A 517 -6.28 43.40 -6.87
CA GLY A 517 -5.48 44.23 -7.81
C GLY A 517 -4.36 43.50 -8.60
N THR A 518 -3.81 43.92 -9.76
CA THR A 518 -4.19 44.97 -10.76
C THR A 518 -3.43 44.80 -12.13
N HIS A 519 -4.15 44.89 -13.26
CA HIS A 519 -3.81 45.23 -14.70
C HIS A 519 -2.56 44.76 -15.52
N THR A 520 -2.71 44.93 -16.85
CA THR A 520 -1.82 44.64 -18.02
C THR A 520 -1.44 45.94 -18.77
N PRO A 521 -0.59 45.90 -19.84
CA PRO A 521 -1.13 46.14 -21.20
C PRO A 521 -0.40 45.49 -22.42
N GLU A 522 -1.19 45.29 -23.50
CA GLU A 522 -0.97 45.48 -24.97
C GLU A 522 0.19 44.85 -25.80
N GLY A 523 -0.11 44.62 -27.10
CA GLY A 523 0.80 44.15 -28.17
C GLY A 523 0.05 43.43 -29.32
N THR A 524 0.40 43.66 -30.59
CA THR A 524 -0.51 43.43 -31.75
C THR A 524 0.08 42.56 -32.89
N GLU A 525 -0.82 42.03 -33.73
CA GLU A 525 -0.68 41.59 -35.14
C GLU A 525 -0.56 40.10 -35.54
N LEU A 526 -1.25 39.83 -36.65
CA LEU A 526 -1.55 38.55 -37.31
C LEU A 526 -0.38 37.92 -38.07
N LYS A 527 -0.41 36.57 -38.21
CA LYS A 527 -0.52 35.91 -39.53
C LYS A 527 -0.90 34.44 -39.45
N TYR A 528 -1.66 33.98 -40.45
CA TYR A 528 -2.07 32.59 -40.64
C TYR A 528 -0.99 31.75 -41.32
N GLN A 529 -0.81 30.49 -40.90
CA GLN A 529 -0.51 29.39 -41.83
C GLN A 529 -0.90 28.03 -41.23
N ASN A 530 -1.76 27.28 -41.93
CA ASN A 530 -2.17 25.93 -41.55
C ASN A 530 -1.23 24.89 -42.16
N HIS A 531 -0.81 23.90 -41.37
CA HIS A 531 -0.38 22.60 -41.89
C HIS A 531 -0.84 21.47 -40.95
N ASN A 532 -1.64 20.55 -41.47
CA ASN A 532 -2.03 19.31 -40.79
C ASN A 532 -0.84 18.32 -40.74
N PRO A 533 -0.68 17.60 -39.63
CA PRO A 533 -0.02 16.29 -39.61
C PRO A 533 -1.06 15.16 -39.48
N GLU A 534 -0.94 14.13 -40.31
CA GLU A 534 -1.70 12.88 -40.15
C GLU A 534 -1.25 12.07 -38.91
N PRO A 535 -2.12 11.22 -38.34
CA PRO A 535 -1.87 10.55 -37.06
C PRO A 535 -0.94 9.32 -37.18
N ARG A 536 -0.16 9.06 -36.13
CA ARG A 536 0.42 7.73 -35.85
C ARG A 536 0.13 7.35 -34.40
N LEU A 537 -0.33 6.11 -34.18
CA LEU A 537 -0.80 5.62 -32.88
C LEU A 537 0.36 5.35 -31.91
N ALA A 538 0.14 5.63 -30.63
CA ALA A 538 1.12 5.44 -29.54
C ALA A 538 0.56 4.70 -28.31
N THR A 539 -0.59 4.02 -28.43
CA THR A 539 -1.32 3.42 -27.29
C THR A 539 -0.79 2.06 -26.83
N GLY A 540 -0.27 1.21 -27.72
CA GLY A 540 0.01 -0.21 -27.41
C GLY A 540 1.08 -0.50 -26.35
N ASN A 541 1.90 0.50 -25.97
CA ASN A 541 3.03 0.32 -25.06
C ASN A 541 2.72 0.61 -23.58
N SER A 542 1.50 1.06 -23.24
CA SER A 542 1.06 1.24 -21.86
C SER A 542 0.48 -0.05 -21.29
N ASP A 543 -0.48 -0.65 -22.00
CA ASP A 543 -1.26 -1.80 -21.50
C ASP A 543 -0.39 -3.03 -21.23
N ARG A 544 0.66 -3.26 -22.04
CA ARG A 544 1.66 -4.31 -21.76
C ARG A 544 2.37 -4.15 -20.40
N ARG A 545 2.60 -2.92 -19.93
CA ARG A 545 3.22 -2.66 -18.61
C ARG A 545 2.28 -3.03 -17.48
N ILE A 546 1.01 -2.60 -17.60
CA ILE A 546 -0.05 -2.83 -16.62
C ILE A 546 -0.37 -4.33 -16.52
N ASN A 547 -0.53 -5.00 -17.66
CA ASN A 547 -0.89 -6.42 -17.71
C ASN A 547 0.20 -7.33 -17.12
N ALA A 548 1.49 -7.03 -17.34
CA ALA A 548 2.60 -7.80 -16.77
C ALA A 548 2.65 -7.71 -15.23
N VAL A 549 2.41 -6.52 -14.66
CA VAL A 549 2.37 -6.32 -13.20
C VAL A 549 1.12 -6.98 -12.60
N ASN A 550 -0.04 -6.83 -13.24
CA ASN A 550 -1.29 -7.44 -12.79
C ASN A 550 -1.21 -8.98 -12.80
N HIS A 551 -0.54 -9.59 -13.79
CA HIS A 551 -0.33 -11.03 -13.83
C HIS A 551 0.47 -11.55 -12.63
N LEU A 552 1.61 -10.91 -12.31
CA LEU A 552 2.42 -11.31 -11.15
C LEU A 552 1.68 -11.08 -9.82
N ALA A 553 0.93 -9.99 -9.70
CA ALA A 553 0.12 -9.71 -8.52
C ALA A 553 -0.96 -10.78 -8.31
N LYS A 554 -1.63 -11.23 -9.38
CA LYS A 554 -2.60 -12.33 -9.30
C LYS A 554 -1.92 -13.66 -8.96
N GLU A 555 -0.83 -14.00 -9.64
CA GLU A 555 -0.09 -15.25 -9.40
C GLU A 555 0.42 -15.35 -7.96
N PHE A 556 0.81 -14.22 -7.34
CA PHE A 556 1.17 -14.16 -5.92
C PHE A 556 -0.02 -14.51 -5.00
N GLU A 557 -1.20 -13.95 -5.27
CA GLU A 557 -2.40 -14.19 -4.47
C GLU A 557 -2.88 -15.65 -4.61
N ASP A 558 -3.00 -16.12 -5.86
CA ASP A 558 -3.36 -17.51 -6.21
C ASP A 558 -2.38 -18.51 -5.54
N ARG A 559 -1.07 -18.20 -5.50
CA ARG A 559 -0.06 -19.05 -4.85
C ARG A 559 -0.03 -18.94 -3.34
N ARG A 560 -0.32 -17.76 -2.75
CA ARG A 560 -0.38 -17.61 -1.28
C ARG A 560 -1.49 -18.50 -0.73
N GLN A 561 -2.68 -18.45 -1.32
CA GLN A 561 -3.82 -19.27 -0.89
C GLN A 561 -3.46 -20.76 -0.85
N VAL A 562 -2.83 -21.30 -1.89
CA VAL A 562 -2.39 -22.71 -1.92
C VAL A 562 -1.38 -23.07 -0.81
N PHE A 563 -0.48 -22.15 -0.44
CA PHE A 563 0.44 -22.39 0.68
C PHE A 563 -0.24 -22.25 2.05
N ASP A 564 -1.21 -21.35 2.19
CA ASP A 564 -2.02 -21.18 3.40
C ASP A 564 -2.93 -22.42 3.60
N ASP A 565 -3.54 -22.95 2.53
CA ASP A 565 -4.38 -24.15 2.52
C ASP A 565 -3.59 -25.42 2.85
N ASP A 566 -2.44 -25.64 2.18
CA ASP A 566 -1.54 -26.78 2.46
C ASP A 566 -1.05 -26.76 3.92
N ALA A 567 -0.74 -25.57 4.46
CA ALA A 567 -0.33 -25.44 5.86
C ALA A 567 -1.49 -25.72 6.83
N GLY A 568 -2.69 -25.25 6.52
CA GLY A 568 -3.91 -25.53 7.28
C GLY A 568 -4.24 -27.03 7.33
N PHE A 569 -4.09 -27.73 6.20
CA PHE A 569 -4.27 -29.19 6.13
C PHE A 569 -3.28 -29.94 7.03
N LEU A 570 -1.98 -29.56 7.00
CA LEU A 570 -0.98 -30.19 7.87
C LEU A 570 -1.22 -29.93 9.37
N VAL A 571 -1.77 -28.77 9.73
CA VAL A 571 -2.20 -28.49 11.11
C VAL A 571 -3.39 -29.37 11.49
N ALA A 572 -4.39 -29.55 10.61
CA ALA A 572 -5.57 -30.39 10.85
C ALA A 572 -5.26 -31.90 10.91
N VAL A 573 -4.25 -32.37 10.17
CA VAL A 573 -3.71 -33.73 10.34
C VAL A 573 -2.95 -33.86 11.66
N LYS A 574 -2.10 -32.89 12.00
CA LYS A 574 -1.29 -32.95 13.24
C LYS A 574 -2.11 -32.74 14.53
N SER A 575 -3.28 -32.12 14.45
CA SER A 575 -4.26 -32.03 15.54
C SER A 575 -5.15 -33.28 15.70
N GLY A 576 -5.03 -34.26 14.80
CA GLY A 576 -5.88 -35.46 14.78
C GLY A 576 -7.30 -35.24 14.25
N GLN A 577 -7.61 -34.05 13.71
CA GLN A 577 -8.93 -33.74 13.15
C GLN A 577 -9.16 -34.41 11.78
N ILE A 578 -8.08 -34.77 11.07
CA ILE A 578 -8.12 -35.51 9.80
C ILE A 578 -7.23 -36.75 9.92
N GLY A 579 -7.84 -37.93 9.88
CA GLY A 579 -7.10 -39.20 9.84
C GLY A 579 -6.39 -39.38 8.50
N SER A 580 -5.05 -39.38 8.50
CA SER A 580 -4.24 -39.70 7.32
C SER A 580 -2.99 -40.48 7.71
N ASN A 581 -2.50 -41.34 6.81
CA ASN A 581 -1.33 -42.19 7.04
C ASN A 581 -0.01 -41.50 6.63
N MET A 582 0.07 -40.17 6.76
CA MET A 582 1.20 -39.34 6.33
C MET A 582 1.94 -38.76 7.54
N ASN A 583 3.28 -38.67 7.48
CA ASN A 583 4.06 -37.98 8.50
C ASN A 583 3.95 -36.45 8.33
N PRO A 584 3.27 -35.71 9.23
CA PRO A 584 3.05 -34.28 9.05
C PRO A 584 4.35 -33.47 9.12
N ASP A 585 5.39 -33.94 9.82
CA ASP A 585 6.66 -33.22 9.94
C ASP A 585 7.58 -33.38 8.71
N ASP A 586 7.40 -34.44 7.92
CA ASP A 586 8.08 -34.59 6.62
C ASP A 586 7.36 -33.85 5.50
N GLU A 587 6.02 -33.84 5.49
CA GLU A 587 5.27 -33.00 4.56
C GLU A 587 5.46 -31.50 4.85
N LEU A 588 5.56 -31.10 6.13
CA LEU A 588 5.93 -29.73 6.51
C LEU A 588 7.35 -29.35 6.03
N ARG A 589 8.27 -30.32 5.94
CA ARG A 589 9.60 -30.13 5.35
C ARG A 589 9.50 -29.87 3.84
N LYS A 590 8.82 -30.76 3.10
CA LYS A 590 8.56 -30.63 1.66
C LYS A 590 7.83 -29.33 1.32
N LEU A 591 6.88 -28.90 2.14
CA LEU A 591 6.15 -27.64 1.96
C LEU A 591 7.05 -26.41 2.12
N LYS A 592 7.97 -26.42 3.11
CA LYS A 592 9.00 -25.37 3.27
C LYS A 592 9.95 -25.31 2.08
N ASP A 593 10.38 -26.45 1.56
CA ASP A 593 11.29 -26.51 0.40
C ASP A 593 10.60 -26.06 -0.89
N ARG A 594 9.34 -26.45 -1.11
CA ARG A 594 8.46 -25.91 -2.17
C ARG A 594 8.34 -24.39 -2.06
N PHE A 595 8.05 -23.85 -0.86
CA PHE A 595 7.90 -22.43 -0.63
C PHE A 595 9.21 -21.66 -0.85
N ALA A 596 10.34 -22.16 -0.36
CA ALA A 596 11.66 -21.57 -0.56
C ALA A 596 12.03 -21.51 -2.06
N THR A 597 11.73 -22.58 -2.81
CA THR A 597 11.96 -22.67 -4.26
C THR A 597 11.09 -21.66 -5.02
N TRP A 598 9.78 -21.64 -4.77
CA TRP A 598 8.86 -20.68 -5.40
C TRP A 598 9.23 -19.23 -5.06
N LYS A 599 9.55 -18.93 -3.80
CA LYS A 599 9.99 -17.61 -3.34
C LYS A 599 11.28 -17.15 -4.02
N LYS A 600 12.18 -18.08 -4.39
CA LYS A 600 13.40 -17.79 -5.17
C LYS A 600 13.08 -17.45 -6.63
N ASP A 601 12.22 -18.24 -7.30
CA ASP A 601 11.78 -17.96 -8.68
C ASP A 601 11.01 -16.65 -8.79
N TYR A 602 9.96 -16.46 -7.98
CA TYR A 602 9.12 -15.27 -8.00
C TYR A 602 9.93 -13.99 -7.75
N LYS A 603 10.91 -14.04 -6.83
CA LYS A 603 11.86 -12.93 -6.58
C LYS A 603 12.80 -12.68 -7.77
N SER A 604 13.09 -13.68 -8.61
CA SER A 604 13.83 -13.51 -9.86
C SER A 604 12.97 -12.81 -10.93
N ARG A 605 11.78 -13.35 -11.20
CA ARG A 605 10.84 -12.80 -12.21
C ARG A 605 10.36 -11.38 -11.87
N LEU A 606 10.23 -11.06 -10.58
CA LEU A 606 9.92 -9.70 -10.12
C LEU A 606 11.11 -8.73 -10.29
N LYS A 607 12.37 -9.18 -10.13
CA LYS A 607 13.55 -8.38 -10.52
C LYS A 607 13.59 -8.14 -12.03
N GLU A 608 13.37 -9.18 -12.83
CA GLU A 608 13.38 -9.10 -14.29
C GLU A 608 12.31 -8.11 -14.79
N THR A 609 11.09 -8.24 -14.29
CA THR A 609 9.97 -7.34 -14.62
C THR A 609 10.30 -5.89 -14.24
N LYS A 610 10.93 -5.65 -13.08
CA LYS A 610 11.41 -4.32 -12.68
C LYS A 610 12.46 -3.78 -13.67
N VAL A 611 13.44 -4.58 -14.07
CA VAL A 611 14.46 -4.18 -15.06
C VAL A 611 13.83 -3.88 -16.42
N ASN A 612 12.86 -4.67 -16.87
CA ASN A 612 12.18 -4.46 -18.15
C ASN A 612 11.32 -3.18 -18.13
N LEU A 613 10.63 -2.88 -17.02
CA LEU A 613 9.93 -1.60 -16.82
C LEU A 613 10.91 -0.40 -16.84
N GLN A 614 12.08 -0.53 -16.21
CA GLN A 614 13.11 0.53 -16.20
C GLN A 614 13.74 0.77 -17.58
N LYS A 615 14.05 -0.30 -18.34
CA LYS A 615 14.56 -0.21 -19.72
C LYS A 615 13.60 0.55 -20.64
N VAL A 616 12.29 0.28 -20.54
CA VAL A 616 11.26 0.98 -21.34
C VAL A 616 11.12 2.45 -20.92
N GLY A 617 11.16 2.75 -19.62
CA GLY A 617 11.08 4.13 -19.12
C GLY A 617 12.19 5.06 -19.65
N SER A 618 13.42 4.56 -19.78
CA SER A 618 14.54 5.33 -20.37
C SER A 618 14.30 5.69 -21.85
N HIS A 619 13.54 4.87 -22.59
CA HIS A 619 13.20 5.11 -23.99
C HIS A 619 12.13 6.21 -24.16
N ASP A 620 11.13 6.23 -23.27
CA ASP A 620 10.16 7.34 -23.19
C ASP A 620 10.87 8.66 -22.83
N GLU A 621 11.86 8.63 -21.94
CA GLU A 621 12.56 9.84 -21.49
C GLU A 621 13.46 10.47 -22.56
N LYS A 622 14.20 9.66 -23.33
CA LYS A 622 14.91 10.13 -24.54
C LYS A 622 13.96 10.71 -25.59
N SER A 623 12.76 10.15 -25.71
CA SER A 623 11.70 10.66 -26.59
C SER A 623 11.17 12.02 -26.09
N ARG A 624 10.94 12.16 -24.77
CA ARG A 624 10.55 13.43 -24.14
C ARG A 624 11.60 14.53 -24.31
N LYS A 625 12.89 14.23 -24.19
CA LYS A 625 13.97 15.21 -24.40
C LYS A 625 14.03 15.73 -25.85
N ARG A 626 13.70 14.91 -26.85
CA ARG A 626 13.52 15.37 -28.24
C ARG A 626 12.28 16.25 -28.45
N TRP A 627 11.28 16.18 -27.57
CA TRP A 627 10.07 17.01 -27.64
C TRP A 627 10.31 18.42 -27.08
N TRP A 628 11.00 18.53 -25.94
CA TRP A 628 11.36 19.83 -25.35
C TRP A 628 12.34 20.64 -26.22
N GLY A 629 13.24 19.98 -26.96
CA GLY A 629 14.16 20.63 -27.90
C GLY A 629 13.50 21.32 -29.12
N LYS A 630 12.17 21.27 -29.26
CA LYS A 630 11.41 22.00 -30.30
C LYS A 630 10.44 23.07 -29.76
N LYS A 631 10.57 23.47 -28.49
CA LYS A 631 9.85 24.62 -27.90
C LYS A 631 10.78 25.81 -27.54
N SER A 632 11.79 26.05 -28.38
CA SER A 632 12.72 27.18 -28.26
C SER A 632 12.96 27.91 -29.60
N SER A 633 12.16 27.62 -30.64
CA SER A 633 12.19 28.32 -31.91
C SER A 633 10.87 28.10 -32.65
N LYS A 634 10.18 29.19 -32.95
CA LYS A 634 8.75 29.31 -33.32
C LYS A 634 7.77 29.16 -32.14
#